data_AF-A0A842K0C4-F1
#
_entry.id   AF-A0A842K0C4-F1
#
_cell.length_a   1.000
_cell.length_b   1.000
_cell.length_c   1.000
_cell.angle_alpha   90.00
_cell.angle_beta   90.00
_cell.angle_gamma   90.00
#
_symmetry.space_group_name_H-M   'P 1'
#
loop_
_entity.id
_entity.type
_entity.pdbx_description
1 polymer ?
#
loop_
_entity_poly.entity_id
_entity_poly.type
_entity_poly.pdbx_seq_one_letter_code
_entity_poly.pdbx_strand_id
1 'polypeptide(L)'
;MIPTVAQQISAVRNTIRKSVLPALDPDDSFAAEQAGLVLACLDWVLDVQAFEYPYEVAEHVDARHTLMALTELNSEFAVECRALLDETASPATNPLELRQQVRGLKELVARGYRDLAAAEGPSAESALRIVAEAAARQTERELAWCRMTGFPQGDVPNVGEVLRAQRRE
;
A
#
# COMPACT_ATOMS: atom_id res chain seq x y z
N MET A 1 26.36 -11.63 -13.98
CA MET A 1 24.91 -11.48 -13.71
C MET A 1 24.77 -11.11 -12.24
N ILE A 2 24.15 -9.99 -11.93
CA ILE A 2 23.88 -9.59 -10.54
C ILE A 2 22.57 -10.27 -10.13
N PRO A 3 22.54 -11.09 -9.08
CA PRO A 3 21.30 -11.76 -8.66
C PRO A 3 20.28 -10.73 -8.19
N THR A 4 19.00 -10.96 -8.51
CA THR A 4 17.91 -10.11 -8.04
C THR A 4 17.70 -10.29 -6.54
N VAL A 5 17.07 -9.30 -5.89
CA VAL A 5 16.68 -9.40 -4.48
C VAL A 5 15.82 -10.66 -4.22
N ALA A 6 14.87 -10.95 -5.11
CA ALA A 6 14.05 -12.18 -5.03
C ALA A 6 14.90 -13.46 -5.07
N GLN A 7 15.93 -13.51 -5.91
CA GLN A 7 16.85 -14.66 -5.97
C GLN A 7 17.67 -14.79 -4.69
N GLN A 8 18.16 -13.68 -4.14
CA GLN A 8 18.91 -13.65 -2.88
C GLN A 8 18.03 -14.13 -1.71
N ILE A 9 16.81 -13.61 -1.58
CA ILE A 9 15.86 -14.02 -0.53
C ILE A 9 15.50 -15.50 -0.68
N SER A 10 15.24 -15.96 -1.91
CA SER A 10 14.94 -17.37 -2.19
C SER A 10 16.11 -18.30 -1.82
N ALA A 11 17.35 -17.86 -2.03
CA ALA A 11 18.54 -18.61 -1.62
C ALA A 11 18.63 -18.73 -0.10
N VAL A 12 18.49 -17.61 0.64
CA VAL A 12 18.49 -17.60 2.11
C VAL A 12 17.38 -18.49 2.67
N ARG A 13 16.16 -18.34 2.16
CA ARG A 13 15.02 -19.17 2.53
C ARG A 13 15.30 -20.67 2.34
N ASN A 14 15.88 -21.04 1.20
CA ASN A 14 16.24 -22.43 0.92
C ASN A 14 17.31 -22.96 1.86
N THR A 15 18.32 -22.17 2.20
CA THR A 15 19.37 -22.53 3.16
C THR A 15 18.77 -22.77 4.54
N ILE A 16 17.92 -21.86 5.04
CA ILE A 16 17.28 -22.02 6.34
C ILE A 16 16.45 -23.31 6.37
N ARG A 17 15.60 -23.51 5.36
CA ARG A 17 14.70 -24.67 5.28
C ARG A 17 15.43 -26.01 5.14
N LYS A 18 16.49 -26.07 4.33
CA LYS A 18 17.15 -27.34 3.98
C LYS A 18 18.37 -27.67 4.84
N SER A 19 18.98 -26.67 5.46
CA SER A 19 20.26 -26.85 6.19
C SER A 19 20.13 -26.43 7.65
N VAL A 20 19.55 -25.27 7.94
CA VAL A 20 19.48 -24.75 9.31
C VAL A 20 18.45 -25.51 10.13
N LEU A 21 17.19 -25.52 9.70
CA LEU A 21 16.09 -26.18 10.42
C LEU A 21 16.39 -27.66 10.74
N PRO A 22 16.86 -28.49 9.79
CA PRO A 22 17.18 -29.90 10.08
C PRO A 22 18.40 -30.10 10.99
N ALA A 23 19.24 -29.08 11.15
CA ALA A 23 20.43 -29.13 11.99
C ALA A 23 20.20 -28.57 13.40
N LEU A 24 19.02 -28.01 13.68
CA LEU A 24 18.65 -27.58 15.03
C LEU A 24 18.45 -28.79 15.94
N ASP A 25 18.75 -28.61 17.22
CA ASP A 25 18.44 -29.59 18.25
C ASP A 25 16.91 -29.79 18.32
N PRO A 26 16.39 -31.03 18.17
CA PRO A 26 14.96 -31.31 18.29
C PRO A 26 14.35 -30.88 19.64
N ASP A 27 15.17 -30.82 20.70
CA ASP A 27 14.73 -30.42 22.03
C ASP A 27 14.70 -28.89 22.23
N ASP A 28 15.24 -28.10 21.29
CA ASP A 28 15.18 -26.64 21.28
C ASP A 28 14.01 -26.14 20.41
N SER A 29 12.79 -26.26 20.96
CA SER A 29 11.57 -25.83 20.28
C SER A 29 11.57 -24.33 19.97
N PHE A 30 12.22 -23.51 20.79
CA PHE A 30 12.29 -22.07 20.58
C PHE A 30 13.10 -21.73 19.33
N ALA A 31 14.26 -22.33 19.13
CA ALA A 31 15.07 -22.11 17.93
C ALA A 31 14.31 -22.52 16.64
N ALA A 32 13.58 -23.64 16.69
CA ALA A 32 12.76 -24.10 15.58
C ALA A 32 11.63 -23.11 15.24
N GLU A 33 10.94 -22.59 16.27
CA GLU A 33 9.89 -21.57 16.12
C GLU A 33 10.45 -20.28 15.51
N GLN A 34 11.59 -19.77 15.99
CA GLN A 34 12.20 -18.55 15.45
C GLN A 34 12.63 -18.74 13.99
N ALA A 35 13.22 -19.88 13.64
CA ALA A 35 13.57 -20.19 12.25
C ALA A 35 12.31 -20.29 11.36
N GLY A 36 11.21 -20.85 11.88
CA GLY A 36 9.91 -20.86 11.22
C GLY A 36 9.36 -19.43 10.98
N LEU A 37 9.45 -18.56 11.97
CA LEU A 37 9.04 -17.16 11.84
C LEU A 37 9.86 -16.41 10.79
N VAL A 38 11.18 -16.61 10.76
CA VAL A 38 12.04 -16.03 9.72
C VAL A 38 11.62 -16.52 8.33
N LEU A 39 11.33 -17.82 8.16
CA LEU A 39 10.83 -18.33 6.88
C LEU A 39 9.51 -17.69 6.46
N ALA A 40 8.57 -17.54 7.39
CA ALA A 40 7.29 -16.87 7.14
C ALA A 40 7.49 -15.40 6.71
N CYS A 41 8.40 -14.67 7.37
CA CYS A 41 8.76 -13.31 6.96
C CYS A 41 9.38 -13.25 5.56
N LEU A 42 10.28 -14.18 5.21
CA LEU A 42 10.87 -14.23 3.87
C LEU A 42 9.83 -14.56 2.80
N ASP A 43 8.88 -15.44 3.11
CA ASP A 43 7.76 -15.77 2.21
C ASP A 43 6.85 -14.56 1.99
N TRP A 44 6.52 -13.81 3.05
CA TRP A 44 5.78 -12.56 2.92
C TRP A 44 6.52 -11.52 2.07
N VAL A 45 7.81 -11.29 2.30
CA VAL A 45 8.59 -10.33 1.50
C VAL A 45 8.64 -10.76 0.03
N LEU A 46 8.80 -12.04 -0.27
CA LEU A 46 8.75 -12.55 -1.65
C LEU A 46 7.39 -12.32 -2.31
N ASP A 47 6.31 -12.37 -1.53
CA ASP A 47 4.94 -12.15 -2.01
C ASP A 47 4.70 -10.71 -2.46
N VAL A 48 5.25 -9.73 -1.73
CA VAL A 48 4.92 -8.31 -1.94
C VAL A 48 6.01 -7.48 -2.63
N GLN A 49 7.29 -7.87 -2.57
CA GLN A 49 8.41 -7.00 -2.99
C GLN A 49 8.33 -6.58 -4.47
N ALA A 50 7.81 -7.44 -5.35
CA ALA A 50 7.65 -7.12 -6.76
C ALA A 50 6.60 -6.02 -7.02
N PHE A 51 5.76 -5.73 -6.03
CA PHE A 51 4.63 -4.83 -6.12
C PHE A 51 4.81 -3.53 -5.33
N GLU A 52 5.94 -3.30 -4.66
CA GLU A 52 6.19 -2.05 -3.91
C GLU A 52 5.98 -0.80 -4.77
N TYR A 53 6.66 -0.72 -5.91
CA TYR A 53 6.50 0.44 -6.79
C TYR A 53 5.10 0.52 -7.43
N PRO A 54 4.55 -0.56 -8.03
CA PRO A 54 3.16 -0.55 -8.52
C PRO A 54 2.11 -0.16 -7.48
N TYR A 55 2.30 -0.52 -6.22
CA TYR A 55 1.44 -0.16 -5.11
C TYR A 55 1.46 1.35 -4.87
N GLU A 56 2.65 1.93 -4.73
CA GLU A 56 2.82 3.37 -4.50
C GLU A 56 2.29 4.21 -5.66
N VAL A 57 2.41 3.71 -6.90
CA VAL A 57 1.80 4.35 -8.08
C VAL A 57 0.27 4.35 -7.99
N ALA A 58 -0.33 3.25 -7.52
CA ALA A 58 -1.78 3.19 -7.33
C ALA A 58 -2.23 4.14 -6.20
N GLU A 59 -1.50 4.18 -5.08
CA GLU A 59 -1.74 5.14 -4.00
C GLU A 59 -1.66 6.60 -4.48
N HIS A 60 -0.69 6.91 -5.34
CA HIS A 60 -0.55 8.24 -5.93
C HIS A 60 -1.76 8.60 -6.80
N VAL A 61 -2.14 7.72 -7.73
CA VAL A 61 -3.29 7.95 -8.62
C VAL A 61 -4.57 8.14 -7.81
N ASP A 62 -4.81 7.29 -6.83
CA ASP A 62 -5.99 7.33 -5.97
C ASP A 62 -6.05 8.61 -5.14
N ALA A 63 -4.95 8.96 -4.46
CA ALA A 63 -4.88 10.17 -3.65
C ALA A 63 -5.09 11.42 -4.50
N ARG A 64 -4.52 11.44 -5.71
CA ARG A 64 -4.70 12.54 -6.66
C ARG A 64 -6.14 12.67 -7.15
N HIS A 65 -6.77 11.57 -7.57
CA HIS A 65 -8.17 11.57 -8.00
C HIS A 65 -9.11 11.99 -6.87
N THR A 66 -8.88 11.47 -5.66
CA THR A 66 -9.65 11.85 -4.46
C THR A 66 -9.51 13.34 -4.18
N LEU A 67 -8.29 13.89 -4.24
CA LEU A 67 -8.05 15.31 -4.04
C LEU A 67 -8.77 16.15 -5.09
N MET A 68 -8.67 15.79 -6.37
CA MET A 68 -9.39 16.47 -7.45
C MET A 68 -10.90 16.49 -7.20
N ALA A 69 -11.51 15.35 -6.86
CA ALA A 69 -12.94 15.27 -6.58
C ALA A 69 -13.36 16.16 -5.40
N LEU A 70 -12.53 16.26 -4.35
CA LEU A 70 -12.79 17.18 -3.23
C LEU A 70 -12.66 18.66 -3.65
N THR A 71 -11.73 18.99 -4.54
CA THR A 71 -11.59 20.37 -5.05
C THR A 71 -12.79 20.83 -5.90
N GLU A 72 -13.51 19.90 -6.53
CA GLU A 72 -14.76 20.22 -7.24
C GLU A 72 -15.88 20.66 -6.29
N LEU A 73 -15.82 20.25 -5.01
CA LEU A 73 -16.80 20.60 -3.99
C LEU A 73 -16.46 21.92 -3.26
N ASN A 74 -15.24 22.43 -3.39
CA ASN A 74 -14.80 23.68 -2.75
C ASN A 74 -13.77 24.41 -3.63
N SER A 75 -14.22 25.48 -4.28
CA SER A 75 -13.41 26.28 -5.21
C SER A 75 -12.26 27.04 -4.55
N GLU A 76 -12.39 27.43 -3.28
CA GLU A 76 -11.30 28.11 -2.55
C GLU A 76 -10.18 27.10 -2.26
N PHE A 77 -10.55 25.92 -1.77
CA PHE A 77 -9.62 24.81 -1.56
C PHE A 77 -8.95 24.35 -2.87
N ALA A 78 -9.67 24.43 -4.00
CA ALA A 78 -9.12 24.14 -5.32
C ALA A 78 -7.95 25.07 -5.70
N VAL A 79 -8.00 26.34 -5.32
CA VAL A 79 -6.90 27.29 -5.57
C VAL A 79 -5.66 26.90 -4.78
N GLU A 80 -5.83 26.52 -3.52
CA GLU A 80 -4.73 26.08 -2.66
C GLU A 80 -4.07 24.79 -3.16
N CYS A 81 -4.85 23.83 -3.65
CA CYS A 81 -4.34 22.52 -4.07
C CYS A 81 -3.65 22.54 -5.43
N ARG A 82 -3.85 23.59 -6.24
CA ARG A 82 -3.40 23.64 -7.63
C ARG A 82 -1.91 23.38 -7.79
N ALA A 83 -1.07 24.05 -6.99
CA ALA A 83 0.37 23.91 -7.08
C ALA A 83 0.82 22.46 -6.87
N LEU A 84 0.26 21.77 -5.87
CA LEU A 84 0.59 20.36 -5.62
C LEU A 84 0.05 19.46 -6.73
N LEU A 85 -1.20 19.66 -7.19
CA LEU A 85 -1.79 18.87 -8.27
C LEU A 85 -1.03 18.99 -9.59
N ASP A 86 -0.42 20.14 -9.85
CA ASP A 86 0.46 20.40 -10.99
C ASP A 86 1.82 19.72 -10.81
N GLU A 87 2.44 19.86 -9.63
CA GLU A 87 3.71 19.21 -9.28
C GLU A 87 3.62 17.68 -9.34
N THR A 88 2.50 17.12 -8.89
CA THR A 88 2.23 15.68 -8.87
C THR A 88 1.36 15.24 -10.05
N ALA A 89 1.41 15.94 -11.19
CA ALA A 89 0.69 15.55 -12.39
C ALA A 89 1.11 14.17 -12.92
N SER A 90 2.32 13.70 -12.57
CA SER A 90 2.80 12.36 -12.85
C SER A 90 3.52 11.78 -11.63
N PRO A 91 3.39 10.46 -11.38
CA PRO A 91 4.07 9.83 -10.27
C PRO A 91 5.58 9.87 -10.48
N ALA A 92 6.32 10.20 -9.43
CA ALA A 92 7.78 10.14 -9.44
C ALA A 92 8.28 8.69 -9.66
N THR A 93 9.40 8.56 -10.36
CA THR A 93 10.03 7.26 -10.62
C THR A 93 10.88 6.78 -9.44
N ASN A 94 11.37 7.72 -8.61
CA ASN A 94 12.07 7.40 -7.37
C ASN A 94 11.05 7.02 -6.28
N PRO A 95 11.16 5.84 -5.64
CA PRO A 95 10.21 5.41 -4.62
C PRO A 95 10.10 6.34 -3.40
N LEU A 96 11.19 7.00 -3.00
CA LEU A 96 11.17 7.91 -1.86
C LEU A 96 10.40 9.18 -2.19
N GLU A 97 10.64 9.75 -3.37
CA GLU A 97 9.93 10.93 -3.86
C GLU A 97 8.45 10.62 -4.09
N LEU A 98 8.14 9.45 -4.67
CA LEU A 98 6.76 9.01 -4.88
C LEU A 98 5.98 8.93 -3.55
N ARG A 99 6.58 8.36 -2.51
CA ARG A 99 5.98 8.34 -1.15
C ARG A 99 5.78 9.72 -0.57
N GLN A 100 6.67 10.67 -0.85
CA GLN A 100 6.51 12.06 -0.44
C GLN A 100 5.34 12.73 -1.16
N GLN A 101 5.20 12.50 -2.47
CA GLN A 101 4.04 12.97 -3.24
C GLN A 101 2.72 12.39 -2.68
N VAL A 102 2.65 11.07 -2.48
CA VAL A 102 1.47 10.40 -1.88
C VAL A 102 1.13 11.02 -0.52
N ARG A 103 2.12 11.25 0.34
CA ARG A 103 1.91 11.87 1.65
C ARG A 103 1.32 13.27 1.53
N GLY A 104 1.91 14.13 0.70
CA GLY A 104 1.40 15.49 0.49
C GLY A 104 -0.04 15.49 -0.03
N LEU A 105 -0.35 14.59 -0.97
CA LEU A 105 -1.71 14.42 -1.49
C LEU A 105 -2.69 13.98 -0.39
N LYS A 106 -2.33 12.97 0.41
CA LYS A 106 -3.19 12.47 1.50
C LYS A 106 -3.39 13.50 2.62
N GLU A 107 -2.38 14.31 2.92
CA GLU A 107 -2.50 15.41 3.89
C GLU A 107 -3.54 16.45 3.42
N LEU A 108 -3.53 16.80 2.13
CA LEU A 108 -4.54 17.69 1.57
C LEU A 108 -5.92 17.03 1.48
N VAL A 109 -6.03 15.75 1.10
CA VAL A 109 -7.30 15.00 1.13
C VAL A 109 -7.91 15.03 2.53
N ALA A 110 -7.11 14.74 3.56
CA ALA A 110 -7.57 14.76 4.95
C ALA A 110 -8.02 16.16 5.38
N ARG A 111 -7.31 17.22 4.97
CA ARG A 111 -7.72 18.61 5.24
C ARG A 111 -9.03 18.96 4.53
N GLY A 112 -9.09 18.77 3.22
CA GLY A 112 -10.27 19.08 2.41
C GLY A 112 -11.52 18.35 2.89
N TYR A 113 -11.39 17.08 3.27
CA TYR A 113 -12.48 16.34 3.89
C TYR A 113 -12.94 16.95 5.22
N ARG A 114 -12.01 17.29 6.12
CA ARG A 114 -12.37 17.92 7.41
C ARG A 114 -13.12 19.23 7.22
N ASP A 115 -12.65 20.07 6.29
CA ASP A 115 -13.25 21.38 6.04
C ASP A 115 -14.66 21.22 5.45
N LEU A 116 -14.84 20.30 4.49
CA LEU A 116 -16.15 19.99 3.91
C LEU A 116 -17.10 19.32 4.90
N ALA A 117 -16.59 18.44 5.77
CA ALA A 117 -17.39 17.78 6.80
C ALA A 117 -17.89 18.76 7.88
N ALA A 118 -17.09 19.77 8.22
CA ALA A 118 -17.45 20.78 9.21
C ALA A 118 -18.50 21.79 8.73
N ALA A 119 -18.65 21.98 7.40
CA ALA A 119 -19.60 22.93 6.83
C ALA A 119 -21.08 22.48 6.92
N GLU A 120 -21.33 21.20 7.19
CA GLU A 120 -22.64 20.52 7.15
C GLU A 120 -23.35 20.63 5.77
N GLY A 121 -24.26 19.70 5.44
CA GLY A 121 -25.05 19.71 4.20
C GLY A 121 -24.54 18.84 3.02
N PRO A 122 -25.06 19.03 1.79
CA PRO A 122 -24.86 18.09 0.67
C PRO A 122 -23.40 17.88 0.23
N SER A 123 -22.56 18.89 0.41
CA SER A 123 -21.12 18.79 0.13
C SER A 123 -20.40 17.90 1.14
N ALA A 124 -20.84 17.88 2.41
CA ALA A 124 -20.29 17.00 3.43
C ALA A 124 -20.60 15.52 3.13
N GLU A 125 -21.83 15.20 2.73
CA GLU A 125 -22.23 13.85 2.31
C GLU A 125 -21.44 13.38 1.07
N SER A 126 -21.28 14.28 0.08
CA SER A 126 -20.50 13.99 -1.12
C SER A 126 -19.03 13.74 -0.80
N ALA A 127 -18.43 14.56 0.08
CA ALA A 127 -17.05 14.40 0.53
C ALA A 127 -16.84 13.08 1.29
N LEU A 128 -17.80 12.71 2.16
CA LEU A 128 -17.77 11.43 2.86
C LEU A 128 -17.77 10.25 1.89
N ARG A 129 -18.65 10.26 0.88
CA ARG A 129 -18.70 9.21 -0.13
C ARG A 129 -17.37 9.09 -0.90
N ILE A 130 -16.81 10.22 -1.36
CA ILE A 130 -15.52 10.25 -2.07
C ILE A 130 -14.40 9.61 -1.23
N VAL A 131 -14.29 10.01 0.05
CA VAL A 131 -13.26 9.47 0.94
C VAL A 131 -13.52 8.01 1.31
N ALA A 132 -14.79 7.62 1.48
CA ALA A 132 -15.15 6.23 1.78
C ALA A 132 -14.81 5.28 0.61
N GLU A 133 -15.06 5.69 -0.62
CA GLU A 133 -14.67 4.93 -1.83
C GLU A 133 -13.14 4.78 -1.92
N ALA A 134 -12.39 5.85 -1.69
CA ALA A 134 -10.93 5.80 -1.65
C ALA A 134 -10.41 4.89 -0.52
N ALA A 135 -11.02 4.98 0.67
CA ALA A 135 -10.65 4.16 1.83
C ALA A 135 -10.94 2.67 1.61
N ALA A 136 -12.05 2.33 0.94
CA ALA A 136 -12.37 0.96 0.58
C ALA A 136 -11.28 0.36 -0.33
N ARG A 137 -10.88 1.09 -1.38
CA ARG A 137 -9.82 0.64 -2.30
C ARG A 137 -8.45 0.54 -1.62
N GLN A 138 -8.11 1.46 -0.71
CA GLN A 138 -6.90 1.35 0.11
C GLN A 138 -6.96 0.13 1.05
N THR A 139 -8.11 -0.13 1.67
CA THR A 139 -8.30 -1.29 2.57
C THR A 139 -8.07 -2.60 1.83
N GLU A 140 -8.62 -2.75 0.62
CA GLU A 140 -8.39 -3.94 -0.21
C GLU A 140 -6.89 -4.17 -0.50
N ARG A 141 -6.16 -3.08 -0.81
CA ARG A 141 -4.72 -3.14 -1.04
C ARG A 141 -3.94 -3.51 0.21
N GLU A 142 -4.26 -2.93 1.36
CA GLU A 142 -3.61 -3.22 2.63
C GLU A 142 -3.86 -4.67 3.10
N LEU A 143 -5.10 -5.16 2.94
CA LEU A 143 -5.43 -6.56 3.23
C LEU A 143 -4.61 -7.51 2.34
N ALA A 144 -4.53 -7.22 1.03
CA ALA A 144 -3.73 -8.02 0.11
C ALA A 144 -2.22 -7.95 0.40
N TRP A 145 -1.72 -6.77 0.81
CA TRP A 145 -0.33 -6.59 1.24
C TRP A 145 0.01 -7.41 2.48
N CYS A 146 -0.94 -7.55 3.40
CA CYS A 146 -0.78 -8.26 4.66
C CYS A 146 -1.31 -9.71 4.63
N ARG A 147 -1.70 -10.26 3.47
CA ARG A 147 -2.38 -11.56 3.39
C ARG A 147 -1.59 -12.74 3.98
N MET A 148 -0.25 -12.67 3.98
CA MET A 148 0.63 -13.73 4.50
C MET A 148 0.91 -13.61 6.01
N THR A 149 0.42 -12.55 6.67
CA THR A 149 0.71 -12.26 8.09
C THR A 149 -0.18 -13.02 9.07
N GLY A 150 -1.28 -13.62 8.58
CA GLY A 150 -2.30 -14.25 9.41
C GLY A 150 -3.31 -13.26 10.04
N PHE A 151 -3.18 -11.95 9.81
CA PHE A 151 -4.18 -10.98 10.25
C PHE A 151 -5.47 -11.02 9.41
N PRO A 152 -5.42 -10.96 8.07
CA PRO A 152 -6.64 -11.02 7.26
C PRO A 152 -7.29 -12.40 7.36
N GLN A 153 -8.63 -12.43 7.48
CA GLN A 153 -9.41 -13.66 7.51
C GLN A 153 -9.93 -13.99 6.12
N GLY A 154 -9.92 -15.28 5.75
CA GLY A 154 -10.43 -15.78 4.47
C GLY A 154 -9.42 -15.73 3.31
N ASP A 155 -9.93 -16.03 2.11
CA ASP A 155 -9.11 -16.05 0.89
C ASP A 155 -8.91 -14.63 0.36
N VAL A 156 -7.80 -14.01 0.75
CA VAL A 156 -7.40 -12.69 0.27
C VAL A 156 -6.49 -12.84 -0.97
N PRO A 157 -6.83 -12.17 -2.10
CA PRO A 157 -6.01 -12.22 -3.31
C PRO A 157 -4.61 -11.63 -3.09
N ASN A 158 -3.66 -11.98 -3.96
CA ASN A 158 -2.36 -11.30 -3.92
C ASN A 158 -2.50 -9.84 -4.35
N VAL A 159 -1.61 -8.98 -3.86
CA VAL A 159 -1.69 -7.54 -4.16
C VAL A 159 -1.59 -7.23 -5.66
N GLY A 160 -0.87 -8.05 -6.42
CA GLY A 160 -0.81 -7.93 -7.87
C GLY A 160 -2.17 -8.11 -8.58
N GLU A 161 -3.07 -8.93 -8.04
CA GLU A 161 -4.44 -9.10 -8.53
C GLU A 161 -5.30 -7.89 -8.20
N VAL A 162 -5.25 -7.41 -6.95
CA VAL A 162 -5.97 -6.21 -6.51
C VAL A 162 -5.57 -5.00 -7.35
N LEU A 163 -4.27 -4.76 -7.52
CA LEU A 163 -3.77 -3.65 -8.33
C LEU A 163 -4.19 -3.75 -9.80
N ARG A 164 -4.37 -4.96 -10.34
CA ARG A 164 -4.86 -5.17 -11.71
C ARG A 164 -6.37 -4.92 -11.83
N ALA A 165 -7.15 -5.30 -10.82
CA ALA A 165 -8.59 -5.05 -10.79
C ALA A 165 -8.87 -3.54 -10.71
N GLN A 166 -8.21 -2.86 -9.78
CA GLN A 166 -8.39 -1.42 -9.50
C GLN A 166 -7.88 -0.48 -10.60
N ARG A 167 -7.18 -0.98 -11.63
CA ARG A 167 -6.78 -0.21 -12.82
C ARG A 167 -7.82 -0.25 -13.95
N ARG A 168 -8.81 -1.14 -13.85
CA ARG A 168 -9.86 -1.33 -14.88
C ARG A 168 -11.15 -0.57 -14.56
N GLU A 169 -11.26 -0.08 -13.35
CA GLU A 169 -12.31 0.83 -12.86
C GLU A 169 -11.97 2.27 -13.24
#